data_AF-A0A2I1RCQ4-F1
#
_entry.id   AF-A0A2I1RCQ4-F1
#
_cell.length_a   1.000
_cell.length_b   1.000
_cell.length_c   1.000
_cell.angle_alpha   90.00
_cell.angle_beta   90.00
_cell.angle_gamma   90.00
#
_symmetry.space_group_name_H-M   'P 1'
#
loop_
_entity.id
_entity.type
_entity.pdbx_description
1 polymer ?
#
loop_
_entity_poly.entity_id
_entity_poly.type
_entity_poly.pdbx_seq_one_letter_code
_entity_poly.pdbx_strand_id
1 'polypeptide(L)'
;MIGPVVMLDGAQFRRTAGHWQILLAQLLCDDGIEVSYPLLPDLDDPDPDKWCRVFRRHLGPDAVVIAHGLSAACWTRLAADGGPVPAARRVLLVAPPGPGRRPWPDLTPDSEPAVLRSLSVEPPVLVVARDDPWRNGHPLDLPADSTVRVVTLPTGGHLNEASRLGAWAPARHWILTGEWPAPPEDTSSRTRTPLTDARDPQELAGALTRLHRPHGRRLGIAVTPGVPEAAVAQVTTTLTDAGVAPARRLALIPPSPTRESVDANEIRYFLARYGHEYTTVVSTEAEVPDTTSLHDPLLAAGCHLLRVPGRR
;
A
#
# COMPACT_ATOMS: atom_id res chain seq x y z
N MET A 1 23.58 -12.54 -12.81
CA MET A 1 22.99 -11.27 -13.26
C MET A 1 21.48 -11.43 -13.29
N ILE A 2 20.72 -10.38 -13.00
CA ILE A 2 19.26 -10.40 -13.12
C ILE A 2 18.94 -10.35 -14.62
N GLY A 3 18.05 -11.22 -15.09
CA GLY A 3 17.57 -11.17 -16.48
C GLY A 3 16.67 -9.95 -16.71
N PRO A 4 16.19 -9.73 -17.94
CA PRO A 4 15.36 -8.56 -18.24
C PRO A 4 14.09 -8.54 -17.39
N VAL A 5 13.75 -7.36 -16.87
CA VAL A 5 12.52 -7.13 -16.11
C VAL A 5 11.42 -6.76 -17.09
N VAL A 6 10.33 -7.53 -17.10
CA VAL A 6 9.16 -7.29 -17.96
C VAL A 6 8.04 -6.68 -17.13
N MET A 7 7.66 -5.43 -17.47
CA MET A 7 6.57 -4.72 -16.81
C MET A 7 5.30 -4.73 -17.66
N LEU A 8 4.19 -5.21 -17.10
CA LEU A 8 2.90 -5.35 -17.78
C LEU A 8 1.81 -4.60 -16.99
N ASP A 9 1.21 -3.59 -17.62
CA ASP A 9 0.24 -2.68 -17.00
C ASP A 9 -1.19 -3.20 -16.97
N GLY A 10 -2.04 -2.57 -16.17
CA GLY A 10 -3.48 -2.84 -16.13
C GLY A 10 -4.29 -2.14 -17.23
N ALA A 11 -5.59 -2.47 -17.28
CA ALA A 11 -6.54 -1.76 -18.12
C ALA A 11 -6.62 -0.28 -17.77
N GLN A 12 -6.96 0.55 -18.75
CA GLN A 12 -7.10 2.01 -18.65
C GLN A 12 -5.83 2.71 -18.15
N PHE A 13 -4.70 2.01 -18.13
CA PHE A 13 -3.45 2.58 -17.68
C PHE A 13 -3.08 3.78 -18.54
N ARG A 14 -2.67 4.84 -17.88
CA ARG A 14 -2.04 6.00 -18.52
C ARG A 14 -0.66 6.07 -17.89
N ARG A 15 0.38 6.13 -18.72
CA ARG A 15 1.79 6.23 -18.29
C ARG A 15 2.06 7.58 -17.61
N THR A 16 1.43 7.81 -16.47
CA THR A 16 1.59 9.01 -15.66
C THR A 16 2.87 8.91 -14.85
N ALA A 17 3.59 10.01 -14.72
CA ALA A 17 4.88 10.04 -14.03
C ALA A 17 4.78 9.65 -12.54
N GLY A 18 3.59 9.77 -11.93
CA GLY A 18 3.34 9.38 -10.54
C GLY A 18 3.11 7.89 -10.32
N HIS A 19 2.94 7.08 -11.38
CA HIS A 19 2.69 5.66 -11.21
C HIS A 19 3.95 4.89 -10.83
N TRP A 20 3.81 3.96 -9.88
CA TRP A 20 4.95 3.22 -9.35
C TRP A 20 5.67 2.37 -10.39
N GLN A 21 4.97 1.82 -11.38
CA GLN A 21 5.62 1.07 -12.46
C GLN A 21 6.56 1.96 -13.28
N ILE A 22 6.21 3.22 -13.51
CA ILE A 22 7.05 4.17 -14.24
C ILE A 22 8.29 4.53 -13.42
N LEU A 23 8.08 4.88 -12.13
CA LEU A 23 9.17 5.24 -11.22
C LEU A 23 10.11 4.06 -10.96
N LEU A 24 9.57 2.85 -10.83
CA LEU A 24 10.35 1.63 -10.65
C LEU A 24 11.13 1.26 -11.92
N ALA A 25 10.51 1.36 -13.10
CA ALA A 25 11.21 1.13 -14.37
C ALA A 25 12.42 2.05 -14.52
N GLN A 26 12.23 3.35 -14.24
CA GLN A 26 13.31 4.34 -14.29
C GLN A 26 14.44 3.98 -13.33
N LEU A 27 14.10 3.69 -12.07
CA LEU A 27 15.08 3.33 -11.04
C LEU A 27 15.88 2.07 -11.41
N LEU A 28 15.22 1.05 -11.98
CA LEU A 28 15.90 -0.16 -12.44
C LEU A 28 16.83 0.13 -13.63
N CYS A 29 16.42 0.97 -14.57
CA CYS A 29 17.30 1.40 -15.67
C CYS A 29 18.53 2.17 -15.14
N ASP A 30 18.34 3.05 -14.14
CA ASP A 30 19.43 3.77 -13.49
C ASP A 30 20.41 2.83 -12.78
N ASP A 31 19.91 1.70 -12.26
CA ASP A 31 20.72 0.60 -11.69
C ASP A 31 21.40 -0.27 -12.77
N GLY A 32 21.23 0.03 -14.05
CA GLY A 32 21.78 -0.74 -15.18
C GLY A 32 21.04 -2.05 -15.47
N ILE A 33 19.81 -2.21 -14.96
CA ILE A 33 18.97 -3.39 -15.21
C ILE A 33 18.14 -3.15 -16.47
N GLU A 34 18.14 -4.12 -17.37
CA GLU A 34 17.31 -4.07 -18.58
C GLU A 34 15.83 -4.18 -18.22
N VAL A 35 15.03 -3.17 -18.64
CA VAL A 35 13.58 -3.16 -18.45
C VAL A 35 12.88 -3.18 -19.81
N SER A 36 12.11 -4.24 -20.06
CA SER A 36 11.17 -4.33 -21.16
C SER A 36 9.79 -3.90 -20.69
N TYR A 37 9.30 -2.77 -21.22
CA TYR A 37 8.01 -2.21 -20.84
C TYR A 37 7.11 -2.03 -22.08
N PRO A 38 6.52 -3.13 -22.59
CA PRO A 38 5.73 -3.09 -23.82
C PRO A 38 4.48 -2.24 -23.70
N LEU A 39 4.06 -1.65 -24.82
CA LEU A 39 2.75 -1.01 -24.94
C LEU A 39 1.70 -2.10 -25.19
N LEU A 40 0.66 -2.13 -24.37
CA LEU A 40 -0.48 -3.01 -24.55
C LEU A 40 -1.54 -2.32 -25.40
N PRO A 41 -2.16 -3.02 -26.37
CA PRO A 41 -3.16 -2.44 -27.25
C PRO A 41 -4.48 -2.23 -26.50
N ASP A 42 -5.31 -1.32 -27.03
CA ASP A 42 -6.72 -1.17 -26.63
C ASP A 42 -6.93 -1.01 -25.11
N LEU A 43 -6.10 -0.20 -24.43
CA LEU A 43 -6.13 -0.08 -22.96
C LEU A 43 -7.52 0.25 -22.38
N ASP A 44 -8.36 0.97 -23.11
CA ASP A 44 -9.72 1.32 -22.68
C ASP A 44 -10.76 0.21 -22.92
N ASP A 45 -10.50 -0.67 -23.88
CA ASP A 45 -11.32 -1.84 -24.20
C ASP A 45 -10.41 -3.06 -24.47
N PRO A 46 -9.76 -3.59 -23.42
CA PRO A 46 -8.66 -4.52 -23.59
C PRO A 46 -9.15 -5.89 -24.05
N ASP A 47 -8.48 -6.41 -25.07
CA ASP A 47 -8.61 -7.77 -25.56
C ASP A 47 -7.49 -8.64 -24.96
N PRO A 48 -7.83 -9.60 -24.09
CA PRO A 48 -6.87 -10.48 -23.42
C PRO A 48 -6.00 -11.30 -24.36
N ASP A 49 -6.56 -11.74 -25.50
CA ASP A 49 -5.82 -12.56 -26.45
C ASP A 49 -4.79 -11.69 -27.18
N LYS A 50 -5.12 -10.43 -27.48
CA LYS A 50 -4.14 -9.45 -27.98
C LYS A 50 -3.03 -9.21 -26.95
N TRP A 51 -3.38 -9.02 -25.68
CA TRP A 51 -2.41 -8.80 -24.60
C TRP A 51 -1.49 -10.01 -24.41
N CYS A 52 -2.06 -11.21 -24.33
CA CYS A 52 -1.30 -12.46 -24.24
C CYS A 52 -0.36 -12.66 -25.43
N ARG A 53 -0.73 -12.24 -26.65
CA ARG A 53 0.19 -12.25 -27.80
C ARG A 53 1.36 -11.30 -27.63
N VAL A 54 1.17 -10.14 -27.02
CA VAL A 54 2.28 -9.22 -26.68
C VAL A 54 3.17 -9.87 -25.63
N PHE A 55 2.60 -10.40 -24.54
CA PHE A 55 3.37 -10.99 -23.44
C PHE A 55 4.35 -12.06 -23.96
N ARG A 56 3.87 -12.99 -24.79
CA ARG A 56 4.68 -14.08 -25.37
C ARG A 56 5.96 -13.61 -26.09
N ARG A 57 6.01 -12.37 -26.59
CA ARG A 57 7.19 -11.82 -27.29
C ARG A 57 8.28 -11.32 -26.33
N HIS A 58 7.94 -11.09 -25.07
CA HIS A 58 8.83 -10.51 -24.06
C HIS A 58 9.24 -11.53 -22.98
N LEU A 59 8.68 -12.75 -23.01
CA LEU A 59 8.99 -13.78 -22.03
C LEU A 59 10.21 -14.60 -22.43
N GLY A 60 10.98 -14.98 -21.42
CA GLY A 60 12.14 -15.85 -21.54
C GLY A 60 12.48 -16.49 -20.19
N PRO A 61 13.31 -17.54 -20.18
CA PRO A 61 13.64 -18.31 -18.97
C PRO A 61 14.27 -17.48 -17.85
N ASP A 62 14.98 -16.40 -18.20
CA ASP A 62 15.62 -15.51 -17.23
C ASP A 62 14.77 -14.28 -16.85
N ALA A 63 13.61 -14.10 -17.49
CA ALA A 63 12.80 -12.91 -17.31
C ALA A 63 12.20 -12.82 -15.89
N VAL A 64 12.17 -11.60 -15.35
CA VAL A 64 11.44 -11.26 -14.12
C VAL A 64 10.19 -10.49 -14.51
N VAL A 65 9.01 -11.09 -14.33
CA VAL A 65 7.74 -10.50 -14.77
C VAL A 65 7.03 -9.81 -13.61
N ILE A 66 6.52 -8.61 -13.87
CA ILE A 66 5.64 -7.87 -12.96
C ILE A 66 4.39 -7.51 -13.75
N ALA A 67 3.25 -8.09 -13.34
CA ALA A 67 1.97 -7.89 -13.99
C ALA A 67 0.99 -7.22 -13.03
N HIS A 68 0.41 -6.09 -13.44
CA HIS A 68 -0.54 -5.32 -12.63
C HIS A 68 -1.98 -5.43 -13.15
N GLY A 69 -2.95 -5.53 -12.25
CA GLY A 69 -4.36 -5.47 -12.57
C GLY A 69 -4.78 -6.53 -13.59
N LEU A 70 -5.31 -6.08 -14.73
CA LEU A 70 -5.76 -6.97 -15.81
C LEU A 70 -4.63 -7.81 -16.42
N SER A 71 -3.39 -7.32 -16.42
CA SER A 71 -2.25 -8.13 -16.89
C SER A 71 -1.99 -9.32 -15.97
N ALA A 72 -2.24 -9.18 -14.66
CA ALA A 72 -2.12 -10.30 -13.73
C ALA A 72 -3.19 -11.38 -13.99
N ALA A 73 -4.42 -10.98 -14.37
CA ALA A 73 -5.46 -11.92 -14.79
C ALA A 73 -5.12 -12.59 -16.15
N CYS A 74 -4.59 -11.82 -17.10
CA CYS A 74 -4.11 -12.36 -18.38
C CYS A 74 -2.97 -13.37 -18.20
N TRP A 75 -2.13 -13.21 -17.17
CA TRP A 75 -1.12 -14.21 -16.81
C TRP A 75 -1.74 -15.56 -16.45
N THR A 76 -2.78 -15.57 -15.62
CA THR A 76 -3.52 -16.79 -15.26
C THR A 76 -4.12 -17.46 -16.49
N ARG A 77 -4.72 -16.68 -17.40
CA ARG A 77 -5.23 -17.20 -18.68
C ARG A 77 -4.11 -17.81 -19.52
N LEU A 78 -3.01 -17.08 -19.71
CA LEU A 78 -1.85 -17.55 -20.48
C LEU A 78 -1.31 -18.89 -19.96
N ALA A 79 -1.31 -19.04 -18.64
CA ALA A 79 -0.87 -20.23 -17.94
C ALA A 79 -1.85 -21.41 -18.04
N ALA A 80 -3.15 -21.14 -18.13
CA ALA A 80 -4.19 -22.13 -18.34
C ALA A 80 -4.26 -22.62 -19.80
N ASP A 81 -4.01 -21.73 -20.77
CA ASP A 81 -4.07 -22.03 -22.20
C ASP A 81 -3.00 -23.05 -22.66
N GLY A 82 -1.94 -23.27 -21.87
CA GLY A 82 -0.94 -24.33 -22.11
C GLY A 82 -0.10 -24.20 -23.40
N GLY A 83 -0.12 -23.03 -24.05
CA GLY A 83 0.65 -22.78 -25.28
C GLY A 83 2.18 -22.76 -25.06
N PRO A 84 2.99 -22.76 -26.13
CA PRO A 84 4.45 -22.76 -26.05
C PRO A 84 4.97 -21.40 -25.58
N VAL A 85 4.96 -21.19 -24.27
CA VAL A 85 5.46 -19.98 -23.62
C VAL A 85 6.60 -20.38 -22.68
N PRO A 86 7.80 -19.78 -22.79
CA PRO A 86 8.85 -20.03 -21.82
C PRO A 86 8.39 -19.65 -20.42
N ALA A 87 8.68 -20.49 -19.43
CA ALA A 87 8.50 -20.10 -18.03
C ALA A 87 9.40 -18.91 -17.71
N ALA A 88 8.87 -17.88 -17.08
CA ALA A 88 9.68 -16.79 -16.54
C ALA A 88 10.45 -17.29 -15.31
N ARG A 89 11.60 -16.67 -15.01
CA ARG A 89 12.36 -16.99 -13.80
C ARG A 89 11.52 -16.73 -12.56
N ARG A 90 10.89 -15.56 -12.50
CA ARG A 90 10.07 -15.06 -11.38
C ARG A 90 8.87 -14.29 -11.89
N VAL A 91 7.77 -14.35 -11.15
CA VAL A 91 6.53 -13.63 -11.48
C VAL A 91 5.97 -12.96 -10.22
N LEU A 92 5.69 -11.66 -10.35
CA LEU A 92 4.96 -10.86 -9.37
C LEU A 92 3.62 -10.45 -9.97
N LEU A 93 2.54 -10.93 -9.37
CA LEU A 93 1.16 -10.59 -9.73
C LEU A 93 0.66 -9.53 -8.74
N VAL A 94 0.32 -8.35 -9.24
CA VAL A 94 -0.05 -7.21 -8.42
C VAL A 94 -1.51 -6.83 -8.65
N ALA A 95 -2.30 -6.81 -7.58
CA ALA A 95 -3.70 -6.42 -7.58
C ALA A 95 -4.54 -7.09 -8.69
N PRO A 96 -4.48 -8.42 -8.89
CA PRO A 96 -5.39 -9.06 -9.84
C PRO A 96 -6.83 -8.82 -9.40
N PRO A 97 -7.74 -8.52 -10.35
CA PRO A 97 -9.16 -8.39 -10.07
C PRO A 97 -9.73 -9.72 -9.54
N GLY A 98 -10.74 -9.62 -8.68
CA GLY A 98 -11.49 -10.79 -8.21
C GLY A 98 -12.39 -11.39 -9.30
N PRO A 99 -12.85 -12.63 -9.12
CA PRO A 99 -13.64 -13.34 -10.12
C PRO A 99 -14.95 -12.62 -10.48
N GLY A 100 -15.35 -12.72 -11.75
CA GLY A 100 -16.66 -12.23 -12.23
C GLY A 100 -16.80 -10.70 -12.28
N ARG A 101 -15.70 -9.95 -12.12
CA ARG A 101 -15.72 -8.47 -12.21
C ARG A 101 -15.93 -8.03 -13.66
N ARG A 102 -16.99 -7.27 -13.92
CA ARG A 102 -17.23 -6.60 -15.21
C ARG A 102 -16.31 -5.38 -15.40
N PRO A 103 -15.97 -5.01 -16.66
CA PRO A 103 -16.53 -5.51 -17.92
C PRO A 103 -15.89 -6.80 -18.48
N TRP A 104 -14.96 -7.46 -17.79
CA TRP A 104 -14.22 -8.62 -18.32
C TRP A 104 -14.55 -9.94 -17.59
N PRO A 105 -15.74 -10.51 -17.80
CA PRO A 105 -16.23 -11.68 -17.06
C PRO A 105 -15.42 -12.97 -17.28
N ASP A 106 -14.68 -13.08 -18.39
CA ASP A 106 -14.02 -14.32 -18.83
C ASP A 106 -12.52 -14.40 -18.48
N LEU A 107 -12.00 -13.38 -17.79
CA LEU A 107 -10.56 -13.23 -17.52
C LEU A 107 -10.07 -13.77 -16.19
N THR A 108 -11.01 -14.09 -15.32
CA THR A 108 -10.74 -14.67 -14.03
C THR A 108 -11.23 -16.12 -14.08
N PRO A 109 -10.47 -17.06 -14.66
CA PRO A 109 -10.66 -18.45 -14.29
C PRO A 109 -10.68 -18.52 -12.77
N ASP A 110 -11.50 -19.41 -12.21
CA ASP A 110 -11.31 -19.87 -10.84
C ASP A 110 -9.84 -20.26 -10.73
N SER A 111 -9.05 -19.39 -10.09
CA SER A 111 -7.61 -19.36 -10.28
C SER A 111 -7.02 -20.43 -9.37
N GLU A 112 -7.11 -21.68 -9.81
CA GLU A 112 -6.42 -22.78 -9.17
C GLU A 112 -4.93 -22.39 -9.06
N PRO A 113 -4.34 -22.38 -7.85
CA PRO A 113 -2.98 -21.90 -7.67
C PRO A 113 -1.94 -22.65 -8.51
N ALA A 114 -2.25 -23.90 -8.88
CA ALA A 114 -1.46 -24.70 -9.81
C ALA A 114 -1.27 -24.01 -11.17
N VAL A 115 -2.29 -23.28 -11.66
CA VAL A 115 -2.21 -22.51 -12.90
C VAL A 115 -1.18 -21.40 -12.80
N LEU A 116 -1.11 -20.69 -11.66
CA LEU A 116 -0.15 -19.60 -11.48
C LEU A 116 1.32 -20.05 -11.54
N ARG A 117 1.58 -21.36 -11.34
CA ARG A 117 2.92 -21.94 -11.35
C ARG A 117 3.42 -22.35 -12.73
N SER A 118 2.54 -22.67 -13.68
CA SER A 118 2.94 -23.34 -14.92
C SER A 118 3.91 -22.52 -15.78
N LEU A 119 3.91 -21.20 -15.63
CA LEU A 119 4.77 -20.27 -16.35
C LEU A 119 5.85 -19.60 -15.47
N SER A 120 6.14 -20.14 -14.29
CA SER A 120 7.16 -19.57 -13.38
C SER A 120 8.09 -20.65 -12.84
N VAL A 121 9.40 -20.45 -12.99
CA VAL A 121 10.42 -21.35 -12.42
C VAL A 121 10.40 -21.26 -10.90
N GLU A 122 10.45 -20.04 -10.36
CA GLU A 122 10.33 -19.80 -8.92
C GLU A 122 8.85 -19.65 -8.48
N PRO A 123 8.54 -19.86 -7.18
CA PRO A 123 7.25 -19.50 -6.61
C PRO A 123 6.78 -18.08 -7.00
N PRO A 124 5.62 -17.94 -7.67
CA PRO A 124 5.07 -16.63 -7.97
C PRO A 124 4.64 -15.96 -6.66
N VAL A 125 4.78 -14.64 -6.63
CA VAL A 125 4.31 -13.81 -5.52
C VAL A 125 3.10 -13.02 -5.97
N LEU A 126 2.06 -13.05 -5.15
CA LEU A 126 0.81 -12.34 -5.35
C LEU A 126 0.67 -11.24 -4.31
N VAL A 127 0.60 -9.99 -4.74
CA VAL A 127 0.49 -8.81 -3.87
C VAL A 127 -0.88 -8.19 -4.03
N VAL A 128 -1.60 -8.03 -2.92
CA VAL A 128 -2.95 -7.44 -2.89
C VAL A 128 -3.09 -6.46 -1.75
N ALA A 129 -3.97 -5.48 -1.89
CA ALA A 129 -4.40 -4.65 -0.77
C ALA A 129 -5.74 -5.13 -0.23
N ARG A 130 -5.93 -5.08 1.09
CA ARG A 130 -7.20 -5.46 1.74
C ARG A 130 -8.36 -4.57 1.31
N ASP A 131 -8.08 -3.31 1.00
CA ASP A 131 -9.05 -2.31 0.57
C ASP A 131 -9.15 -2.17 -0.97
N ASP A 132 -8.67 -3.15 -1.74
CA ASP A 132 -8.77 -3.13 -3.20
C ASP A 132 -10.24 -3.26 -3.66
N PRO A 133 -10.84 -2.20 -4.26
CA PRO A 133 -12.23 -2.26 -4.71
C PRO A 133 -12.45 -3.25 -5.86
N TRP A 134 -11.38 -3.70 -6.54
CA TRP A 134 -11.45 -4.63 -7.66
C TRP A 134 -11.50 -6.09 -7.24
N ARG A 135 -11.36 -6.38 -5.95
CA ARG A 135 -11.43 -7.75 -5.41
C ARG A 135 -12.83 -8.21 -5.00
N ASN A 136 -13.83 -7.32 -4.94
CA ASN A 136 -15.20 -7.64 -4.52
C ASN A 136 -15.30 -8.38 -3.16
N GLY A 137 -14.35 -8.18 -2.24
CA GLY A 137 -14.34 -8.86 -0.95
C GLY A 137 -13.99 -10.35 -1.00
N HIS A 138 -13.58 -10.89 -2.15
CA HIS A 138 -13.16 -12.28 -2.24
C HIS A 138 -11.86 -12.50 -1.44
N PRO A 139 -11.86 -13.41 -0.46
CA PRO A 139 -10.64 -13.81 0.20
C PRO A 139 -9.70 -14.46 -0.82
N LEU A 140 -8.40 -14.32 -0.58
CA LEU A 140 -7.38 -15.02 -1.34
C LEU A 140 -7.09 -16.34 -0.63
N ASP A 141 -8.10 -17.20 -0.59
CA ASP A 141 -7.99 -18.52 0.02
C ASP A 141 -7.23 -19.42 -0.96
N LEU A 142 -5.92 -19.49 -0.76
CA LEU A 142 -5.12 -20.50 -1.44
C LEU A 142 -5.23 -21.83 -0.67
N PRO A 143 -5.40 -22.97 -1.37
CA PRO A 143 -5.13 -24.29 -0.85
C PRO A 143 -3.85 -24.34 -0.02
N ALA A 144 -3.87 -25.13 1.06
CA ALA A 144 -2.77 -25.22 2.03
C ALA A 144 -1.45 -25.73 1.41
N ASP A 145 -1.53 -26.46 0.30
CA ASP A 145 -0.40 -26.98 -0.49
C ASP A 145 0.05 -26.03 -1.62
N SER A 146 -0.59 -24.86 -1.74
CA SER A 146 -0.17 -23.85 -2.70
C SER A 146 1.22 -23.33 -2.38
N THR A 147 2.07 -23.35 -3.40
CA THR A 147 3.41 -22.75 -3.33
C THR A 147 3.41 -21.30 -3.81
N VAL A 148 2.26 -20.71 -4.12
CA VAL A 148 2.11 -19.29 -4.43
C VAL A 148 2.21 -18.49 -3.12
N ARG A 149 3.12 -17.52 -3.06
CA ARG A 149 3.25 -16.65 -1.88
C ARG A 149 2.28 -15.48 -1.98
N VAL A 150 1.44 -15.27 -0.97
CA VAL A 150 0.53 -14.11 -0.90
C VAL A 150 1.08 -13.06 0.05
N VAL A 151 1.12 -11.83 -0.42
CA VAL A 151 1.44 -10.64 0.34
C VAL A 151 0.20 -9.76 0.39
N THR A 152 -0.38 -9.63 1.57
CA THR A 152 -1.54 -8.77 1.79
C THR A 152 -1.11 -7.48 2.46
N LEU A 153 -1.22 -6.37 1.74
CA LEU A 153 -1.04 -5.03 2.26
C LEU A 153 -2.31 -4.58 3.01
N PRO A 154 -2.17 -3.91 4.17
CA PRO A 154 -3.33 -3.47 4.96
C PRO A 154 -4.16 -2.44 4.22
N THR A 155 -3.52 -1.58 3.42
CA THR A 155 -4.16 -0.58 2.56
C THR A 155 -3.36 -0.41 1.28
N GLY A 156 -4.00 0.16 0.26
CA GLY A 156 -3.36 0.39 -1.03
C GLY A 156 -4.34 0.53 -2.19
N GLY A 157 -5.64 0.30 -1.99
CA GLY A 157 -6.62 0.29 -3.07
C GLY A 157 -6.20 -0.68 -4.17
N HIS A 158 -6.26 -0.25 -5.43
CA HIS A 158 -5.85 -1.10 -6.56
C HIS A 158 -4.34 -1.10 -6.84
N LEU A 159 -3.51 -0.63 -5.89
CA LEU A 159 -2.05 -0.50 -6.06
C LEU A 159 -1.70 0.24 -7.35
N ASN A 160 -2.25 1.44 -7.52
CA ASN A 160 -2.04 2.29 -8.70
C ASN A 160 -1.44 3.66 -8.30
N GLU A 161 -1.52 4.67 -9.16
CA GLU A 161 -1.00 6.01 -8.84
C GLU A 161 -1.62 6.60 -7.57
N ALA A 162 -2.92 6.34 -7.33
CA ALA A 162 -3.61 6.81 -6.12
C ALA A 162 -3.05 6.18 -4.83
N SER A 163 -2.31 5.08 -4.95
CA SER A 163 -1.64 4.38 -3.85
C SER A 163 -0.34 5.05 -3.43
N ARG A 164 0.20 5.98 -4.24
CA ARG A 164 1.38 6.81 -3.92
C ARG A 164 2.58 6.01 -3.40
N LEU A 165 2.84 4.87 -4.02
CA LEU A 165 3.89 3.94 -3.60
C LEU A 165 5.31 4.42 -3.97
N GLY A 166 5.44 5.53 -4.73
CA GLY A 166 6.72 5.97 -5.29
C GLY A 166 7.32 4.90 -6.20
N ALA A 167 8.64 4.72 -6.19
CA ALA A 167 9.30 3.61 -6.89
C ALA A 167 9.10 2.23 -6.23
N TRP A 168 8.23 2.14 -5.21
CA TRP A 168 7.83 0.92 -4.52
C TRP A 168 8.99 -0.01 -4.09
N ALA A 169 9.73 0.44 -3.07
CA ALA A 169 10.93 -0.24 -2.58
C ALA A 169 10.77 -1.75 -2.32
N PRO A 170 9.64 -2.27 -1.77
CA PRO A 170 9.44 -3.71 -1.65
C PRO A 170 9.47 -4.48 -2.97
N ALA A 171 8.84 -3.94 -4.02
CA ALA A 171 8.85 -4.56 -5.35
C ALA A 171 10.27 -4.55 -5.94
N ARG A 172 11.02 -3.43 -5.80
CA ARG A 172 12.44 -3.39 -6.19
C ARG A 172 13.27 -4.45 -5.46
N HIS A 173 13.14 -4.56 -4.14
CA HIS A 173 13.87 -5.55 -3.36
C HIS A 173 13.57 -6.98 -3.83
N TRP A 174 12.30 -7.29 -4.10
CA TRP A 174 11.89 -8.58 -4.63
C TRP A 174 12.47 -8.86 -6.02
N ILE A 175 12.50 -7.88 -6.93
CA ILE A 175 13.14 -8.04 -8.25
C ILE A 175 14.61 -8.45 -8.08
N LEU A 176 15.32 -7.74 -7.18
CA LEU A 176 16.75 -7.93 -6.99
C LEU A 176 17.11 -9.26 -6.32
N THR A 177 16.31 -9.69 -5.35
CA THR A 177 16.66 -10.82 -4.48
C THR A 177 15.82 -12.07 -4.72
N GLY A 178 14.57 -11.90 -5.16
CA GLY A 178 13.52 -12.93 -5.20
C GLY A 178 12.74 -13.03 -3.89
N GLU A 179 13.20 -12.33 -2.86
CA GLU A 179 12.56 -12.32 -1.55
C GLU A 179 11.67 -11.09 -1.44
N TRP A 180 10.39 -11.32 -1.16
CA TRP A 180 9.55 -10.20 -0.76
C TRP A 180 10.00 -9.81 0.64
N PRO A 181 10.41 -8.53 0.86
CA PRO A 181 10.96 -8.15 2.14
C PRO A 181 9.90 -8.42 3.19
N ALA A 182 10.31 -9.02 4.30
CA ALA A 182 9.45 -9.02 5.47
C ALA A 182 9.02 -7.56 5.70
N PRO A 183 7.73 -7.29 5.99
CA PRO A 183 7.41 -6.02 6.63
C PRO A 183 8.43 -5.87 7.75
N PRO A 184 9.13 -4.71 7.84
CA PRO A 184 10.24 -4.54 8.77
C PRO A 184 9.82 -5.15 10.10
N GLU A 185 10.60 -6.12 10.60
CA GLU A 185 10.22 -6.90 11.79
C GLU A 185 9.65 -5.93 12.79
N ASP A 186 8.35 -6.09 13.05
CA ASP A 186 7.68 -5.28 14.03
C ASP A 186 8.15 -5.78 15.40
N THR A 187 9.37 -5.38 15.76
CA THR A 187 9.91 -5.50 17.12
C THR A 187 9.04 -4.74 18.13
N SER A 188 7.98 -4.05 17.69
CA SER A 188 6.88 -3.55 18.52
C SER A 188 5.72 -4.55 18.74
N SER A 189 5.90 -5.83 18.41
CA SER A 189 5.06 -6.94 18.91
C SER A 189 5.13 -7.13 20.44
N ARG A 190 5.78 -6.24 21.18
CA ARG A 190 5.34 -5.91 22.54
C ARG A 190 4.13 -5.01 22.44
N THR A 191 2.92 -5.59 22.42
CA THR A 191 1.65 -4.90 22.69
C THR A 191 1.67 -3.44 22.23
N ARG A 192 1.47 -3.19 20.92
CA ARG A 192 1.49 -1.84 20.37
C ARG A 192 0.31 -1.06 20.95
N THR A 193 0.49 -0.49 22.13
CA THR A 193 -0.47 0.41 22.73
C THR A 193 -0.60 1.56 21.74
N PRO A 194 -1.79 1.86 21.20
CA PRO A 194 -1.98 2.98 20.27
C PRO A 194 -1.86 4.33 20.98
N LEU A 195 -1.24 4.37 22.16
CA LEU A 195 -1.14 5.47 23.09
C LEU A 195 0.33 5.67 23.43
N THR A 196 0.79 6.90 23.35
CA THR A 196 2.13 7.30 23.80
C THR A 196 1.99 8.60 24.56
N ASP A 197 2.60 8.71 25.72
CA ASP A 197 2.76 9.97 26.44
C ASP A 197 4.15 10.53 26.17
N ALA A 198 4.23 11.82 25.85
CA ALA A 198 5.48 12.56 25.70
C ALA A 198 5.52 13.68 26.74
N ARG A 199 6.47 13.62 27.66
CA ARG A 199 6.55 14.52 28.83
C ARG A 199 7.30 15.82 28.55
N ASP A 200 8.11 15.81 27.49
CA ASP A 200 8.94 16.96 27.09
C ASP A 200 9.05 17.07 25.56
N PRO A 201 9.61 18.18 25.03
CA PRO A 201 9.75 18.39 23.59
C PRO A 201 10.63 17.35 22.87
N GLN A 202 11.62 16.78 23.54
CA GLN A 202 12.52 15.77 22.95
C GLN A 202 11.81 14.42 22.83
N GLU A 203 11.04 14.03 23.84
CA GLU A 203 10.16 12.86 23.80
C GLU A 203 9.10 13.01 22.71
N LEU A 204 8.50 14.21 22.57
CA LEU A 204 7.54 14.53 21.51
C LEU A 204 8.16 14.38 20.12
N ALA A 205 9.31 15.00 19.87
CA ALA A 205 10.01 14.90 18.59
C ALA A 205 10.35 13.44 18.26
N GLY A 206 10.92 12.71 19.23
CA GLY A 206 11.25 11.30 19.06
C GLY A 206 10.03 10.42 18.79
N ALA A 207 8.91 10.66 19.48
CA ALA A 207 7.67 9.94 19.25
C ALA A 207 7.10 10.25 17.85
N LEU A 208 7.06 11.52 17.44
CA LEU A 208 6.59 11.93 16.12
C LEU A 208 7.44 11.31 15.00
N THR A 209 8.77 11.31 15.10
CA THR A 209 9.65 10.65 14.12
C THR A 209 9.39 9.14 14.03
N ARG A 210 9.07 8.48 15.15
CA ARG A 210 8.76 7.05 15.15
C ARG A 210 7.38 6.75 14.56
N LEU A 211 6.37 7.52 14.97
CA LEU A 211 4.95 7.27 14.71
C LEU A 211 4.47 7.81 13.36
N HIS A 212 5.02 8.94 12.90
CA HIS A 212 4.66 9.52 11.62
C HIS A 212 5.40 8.80 10.47
N ARG A 213 4.80 7.71 10.01
CA ARG A 213 5.25 6.92 8.85
C ARG A 213 4.25 7.11 7.71
N PRO A 214 4.33 8.21 6.95
CA PRO A 214 3.35 8.49 5.91
C PRO A 214 3.39 7.39 4.84
N HIS A 215 2.22 6.83 4.54
CA HIS A 215 2.08 5.77 3.54
C HIS A 215 0.69 5.80 2.91
N GLY A 216 0.60 5.69 1.58
CA GLY A 216 -0.66 5.73 0.84
C GLY A 216 -1.45 7.02 1.13
N ARG A 217 -2.65 6.87 1.68
CA ARG A 217 -3.53 8.00 2.07
C ARG A 217 -3.26 8.54 3.46
N ARG A 218 -2.47 7.82 4.26
CA ARG A 218 -2.21 8.13 5.66
C ARG A 218 -1.02 9.08 5.75
N LEU A 219 -1.29 10.37 5.56
CA LEU A 219 -0.28 11.41 5.36
C LEU A 219 -0.34 12.50 6.42
N GLY A 220 -1.40 12.55 7.24
CA GLY A 220 -1.64 13.64 8.15
C GLY A 220 -1.31 13.37 9.62
N ILE A 221 -1.18 14.46 10.36
CA ILE A 221 -1.21 14.49 11.82
C ILE A 221 -2.37 15.41 12.22
N ALA A 222 -3.21 14.95 13.13
CA ALA A 222 -4.29 15.75 13.70
C ALA A 222 -3.88 16.27 15.08
N VAL A 223 -4.33 17.46 15.45
CA VAL A 223 -4.10 18.07 16.77
C VAL A 223 -5.41 18.52 17.38
N THR A 224 -5.52 18.49 18.70
CA THR A 224 -6.61 19.13 19.45
C THR A 224 -6.23 20.57 19.85
N PRO A 225 -7.21 21.44 20.19
CA PRO A 225 -6.95 22.84 20.51
C PRO A 225 -6.09 23.05 21.77
N GLY A 226 -6.12 22.12 22.72
CA GLY A 226 -5.33 22.19 23.95
C GLY A 226 -3.82 22.02 23.73
N VAL A 227 -3.40 21.50 22.58
CA VAL A 227 -1.98 21.26 22.26
C VAL A 227 -1.19 22.58 22.27
N PRO A 228 -0.07 22.68 23.03
CA PRO A 228 0.75 23.89 23.07
C PRO A 228 1.32 24.28 21.69
N GLU A 229 1.52 25.57 21.44
CA GLU A 229 2.02 26.06 20.13
C GLU A 229 3.39 25.47 19.76
N ALA A 230 4.27 25.29 20.75
CA ALA A 230 5.56 24.63 20.54
C ALA A 230 5.41 23.19 20.04
N ALA A 231 4.40 22.45 20.53
CA ALA A 231 4.11 21.10 20.06
C ALA A 231 3.48 21.11 18.66
N VAL A 232 2.60 22.07 18.34
CA VAL A 232 2.08 22.27 16.98
C VAL A 232 3.20 22.62 16.00
N ALA A 233 4.16 23.46 16.41
CA ALA A 233 5.34 23.78 15.62
C ALA A 233 6.18 22.51 15.36
N GLN A 234 6.40 21.67 16.37
CA GLN A 234 7.09 20.39 16.20
C GLN A 234 6.36 19.45 15.23
N VAL A 235 5.03 19.37 15.29
CA VAL A 235 4.22 18.62 14.32
C VAL A 235 4.38 19.16 12.90
N THR A 236 4.40 20.48 12.76
CA THR A 236 4.61 21.17 11.47
C THR A 236 5.98 20.85 10.88
N THR A 237 7.02 20.86 11.71
CA THR A 237 8.38 20.42 11.34
C THR A 237 8.37 18.96 10.88
N THR A 238 7.76 18.05 11.66
CA THR A 238 7.67 16.62 11.30
C THR A 238 6.97 16.39 9.95
N LEU A 239 5.86 17.09 9.68
CA LEU A 239 5.18 17.00 8.38
C LEU A 239 6.08 17.50 7.25
N THR A 240 6.76 18.62 7.46
CA THR A 240 7.66 19.22 6.47
C THR A 240 8.84 18.32 6.15
N ASP A 241 9.49 17.76 7.17
CA ASP A 241 10.61 16.81 7.03
C ASP A 241 10.19 15.53 6.30
N ALA A 242 8.92 15.15 6.43
CA ALA A 242 8.32 14.03 5.71
C ALA A 242 7.90 14.37 4.26
N GLY A 243 8.19 15.59 3.78
CA GLY A 243 7.82 16.05 2.44
C GLY A 243 6.33 16.36 2.28
N VAL A 244 5.62 16.57 3.38
CA VAL A 244 4.18 16.80 3.40
C VAL A 244 3.88 18.26 3.74
N ALA A 245 3.10 18.93 2.89
CA ALA A 245 2.67 20.32 3.13
C ALA A 245 1.73 20.39 4.35
N PRO A 246 2.09 21.08 5.45
CA PRO A 246 1.27 21.13 6.66
C PRO A 246 -0.13 21.68 6.42
N ALA A 247 -0.28 22.69 5.56
CA ALA A 247 -1.57 23.29 5.20
C ALA A 247 -2.61 22.30 4.63
N ARG A 248 -2.19 21.11 4.18
CA ARG A 248 -3.08 20.07 3.65
C ARG A 248 -3.25 18.87 4.58
N ARG A 249 -2.38 18.71 5.58
CA ARG A 249 -2.19 17.46 6.33
C ARG A 249 -2.00 17.61 7.83
N LEU A 250 -1.94 18.85 8.32
CA LEU A 250 -2.20 19.18 9.70
C LEU A 250 -3.70 19.49 9.85
N ALA A 251 -4.42 18.64 10.59
CA ALA A 251 -5.83 18.89 10.90
C ALA A 251 -6.00 19.36 12.33
N LEU A 252 -6.89 20.32 12.55
CA LEU A 252 -7.41 20.64 13.86
C LEU A 252 -8.69 19.83 14.09
N ILE A 253 -8.79 19.16 15.23
CA ILE A 253 -10.02 18.52 15.70
C ILE A 253 -10.73 19.54 16.59
N PRO A 254 -11.75 20.27 16.11
CA PRO A 254 -12.43 21.27 16.93
C PRO A 254 -13.36 20.60 17.96
N PRO A 255 -13.73 21.30 19.04
CA PRO A 255 -14.80 20.86 19.92
C PRO A 255 -16.13 20.85 19.16
N SER A 256 -17.07 20.01 19.62
CA SER A 256 -18.44 20.05 19.13
C SER A 256 -19.06 21.44 19.35
N PRO A 257 -20.01 21.91 18.51
CA PRO A 257 -20.58 23.26 18.62
C PRO A 257 -21.22 23.62 19.98
N THR A 258 -21.57 22.61 20.77
CA THR A 258 -22.20 22.76 22.09
C THR A 258 -21.20 22.65 23.25
N ARG A 259 -19.90 22.57 22.98
CA ARG A 259 -18.85 22.34 23.98
C ARG A 259 -17.73 23.36 23.88
N GLU A 260 -17.17 23.69 25.04
CA GLU A 260 -16.04 24.62 25.16
C GLU A 260 -14.68 23.94 24.95
N SER A 261 -14.59 22.62 25.13
CA SER A 261 -13.37 21.84 24.99
C SER A 261 -13.60 20.52 24.24
N VAL A 262 -12.50 19.97 23.71
CA VAL A 262 -12.46 18.65 23.07
C VAL A 262 -12.38 17.56 24.16
N ASP A 263 -13.13 16.48 23.98
CA ASP A 263 -12.95 15.24 24.74
C ASP A 263 -12.70 14.03 23.82
N ALA A 264 -12.63 12.84 24.42
CA ALA A 264 -12.42 11.58 23.69
C ALA A 264 -13.49 11.31 22.61
N ASN A 265 -14.71 11.84 22.72
CA ASN A 265 -15.78 11.62 21.74
C ASN A 265 -15.49 12.33 20.42
N GLU A 266 -14.99 13.57 20.45
CA GLU A 266 -14.61 14.29 19.22
C GLU A 266 -13.45 13.57 18.51
N ILE A 267 -12.47 13.06 19.26
CA ILE A 267 -11.38 12.26 18.69
C ILE A 267 -11.92 10.96 18.09
N ARG A 268 -12.82 10.26 18.79
CA ARG A 268 -13.44 9.03 18.26
C ARG A 268 -14.24 9.30 16.98
N TYR A 269 -15.00 10.38 16.94
CA TYR A 269 -15.74 10.80 15.74
C TYR A 269 -14.78 11.08 14.58
N PHE A 270 -13.70 11.82 14.84
CA PHE A 270 -12.66 12.10 13.86
C PHE A 270 -12.02 10.80 13.33
N LEU A 271 -11.65 9.87 14.20
CA LEU A 271 -11.05 8.59 13.82
C LEU A 271 -11.98 7.77 12.92
N ALA A 272 -13.27 7.69 13.26
CA ALA A 272 -14.25 6.94 12.48
C ALA A 272 -14.43 7.51 11.07
N ARG A 273 -14.34 8.83 10.89
CA ARG A 273 -14.63 9.49 9.61
C ARG A 273 -13.38 9.75 8.76
N TYR A 274 -12.28 10.14 9.41
CA TYR A 274 -11.07 10.63 8.75
C TYR A 274 -9.81 9.88 9.17
N GLY A 275 -9.86 9.04 10.22
CA GLY A 275 -8.67 8.43 10.82
C GLY A 275 -7.80 7.62 9.84
N HIS A 276 -8.36 7.12 8.74
CA HIS A 276 -7.62 6.43 7.69
C HIS A 276 -6.62 7.33 6.91
N GLU A 277 -6.76 8.66 6.99
CA GLU A 277 -5.84 9.62 6.38
C GLU A 277 -4.73 10.13 7.33
N TYR A 278 -4.79 9.78 8.61
CA TYR A 278 -3.88 10.31 9.65
C TYR A 278 -3.09 9.19 10.31
N THR A 279 -1.81 9.44 10.57
CA THR A 279 -0.94 8.50 11.31
C THR A 279 -1.09 8.67 12.81
N THR A 280 -1.36 9.92 13.24
CA THR A 280 -1.26 10.33 14.64
C THR A 280 -2.27 11.42 14.94
N VAL A 281 -2.90 11.34 16.11
CA VAL A 281 -3.63 12.42 16.79
C VAL A 281 -2.76 12.86 17.96
N VAL A 282 -2.46 14.15 18.05
CA VAL A 282 -1.79 14.75 19.21
C VAL A 282 -2.85 15.44 20.05
N SER A 283 -2.90 15.12 21.34
CA SER A 283 -3.85 15.71 22.29
C SER A 283 -3.19 15.98 23.63
N THR A 284 -3.93 16.53 24.58
CA THR A 284 -3.44 16.77 25.94
C THR A 284 -4.04 15.78 26.94
N GLU A 285 -3.36 15.59 28.07
CA GLU A 285 -3.90 14.80 29.20
C GLU A 285 -5.18 15.42 29.77
N ALA A 286 -5.34 16.74 29.68
CA ALA A 286 -6.52 17.46 30.15
C ALA A 286 -7.76 17.20 29.27
N GLU A 287 -7.57 17.11 27.95
CA GLU A 287 -8.65 16.80 26.99
C GLU A 287 -8.96 15.30 26.95
N VAL A 288 -7.97 14.44 27.22
CA VAL A 288 -8.11 12.99 27.19
C VAL A 288 -7.51 12.36 28.46
N PRO A 289 -8.18 12.53 29.62
CA PRO A 289 -7.71 11.97 30.88
C PRO A 289 -7.84 10.44 30.92
N ASP A 290 -8.93 9.90 30.34
CA ASP A 290 -9.14 8.47 30.15
C ASP A 290 -9.05 8.10 28.66
N THR A 291 -8.07 7.26 28.34
CA THR A 291 -7.78 6.78 26.98
C THR A 291 -8.47 5.46 26.65
N THR A 292 -9.11 4.80 27.61
CA THR A 292 -9.70 3.45 27.44
C THR A 292 -10.71 3.42 26.29
N SER A 293 -11.54 4.46 26.19
CA SER A 293 -12.56 4.59 25.15
C SER A 293 -12.00 4.80 23.72
N LEU A 294 -10.70 5.12 23.59
CA LEU A 294 -10.03 5.38 22.32
C LEU A 294 -9.19 4.21 21.80
N HIS A 295 -8.93 3.20 22.63
CA HIS A 295 -8.07 2.07 22.27
C HIS A 295 -8.50 1.39 20.96
N ASP A 296 -9.73 0.87 20.92
CA ASP A 296 -10.23 0.14 19.76
C ASP A 296 -10.45 1.05 18.54
N PRO A 297 -11.02 2.29 18.68
CA PRO A 297 -11.08 3.24 17.58
C PRO A 297 -9.72 3.56 16.94
N LEU A 298 -8.66 3.71 17.74
CA LEU A 298 -7.32 3.97 17.24
C LEU A 298 -6.75 2.78 16.47
N LEU A 299 -6.91 1.56 17.00
CA LEU A 299 -6.49 0.34 16.32
C LEU A 299 -7.25 0.13 15.01
N ALA A 300 -8.58 0.29 15.03
CA ALA A 300 -9.43 0.16 13.85
C ALA A 300 -9.08 1.19 12.76
N ALA A 301 -8.80 2.43 13.18
CA ALA A 301 -8.36 3.48 12.27
C ALA A 301 -6.92 3.28 11.78
N GLY A 302 -6.09 2.49 12.48
CA GLY A 302 -4.64 2.39 12.25
C GLY A 302 -3.88 3.68 12.61
N CYS A 303 -4.38 4.41 13.61
CA CYS A 303 -3.86 5.70 14.07
C CYS A 303 -3.31 5.59 15.50
N HIS A 304 -2.42 6.50 15.89
CA HIS A 304 -1.87 6.59 17.25
C HIS A 304 -2.34 7.86 17.95
N LEU A 305 -2.58 7.80 19.26
CA LEU A 305 -2.74 8.97 20.11
C LEU A 305 -1.41 9.27 20.82
N LEU A 306 -0.92 10.48 20.65
CA LEU A 306 0.24 11.02 21.35
C LEU A 306 -0.24 12.11 22.30
N ARG A 307 -0.15 11.88 23.61
CA ARG A 307 -0.52 12.91 24.60
C ARG A 307 0.69 13.72 25.01
N VAL A 308 0.49 15.02 25.18
CA VAL A 308 1.50 15.97 25.67
C VAL A 308 0.94 16.74 26.88
N PRO A 309 1.81 17.33 27.72
CA PRO A 309 1.37 18.27 28.75
C PRO A 309 0.54 19.39 28.13
N GLY A 310 -0.59 19.72 28.76
CA GLY A 310 -1.42 20.84 28.35
C GLY A 310 -0.73 22.19 28.55
N ARG A 311 -1.32 23.26 28.01
CA ARG A 311 -0.94 24.63 28.35
C ARG A 311 -1.09 24.81 29.87
N ARG A 312 -0.01 25.19 30.56
CA ARG A 312 -0.09 25.69 31.94
C ARG A 312 -0.77 27.05 31.96
#